data_AF-A0A959FT30-F1
#
_entry.id   AF-A0A959FT30-F1
#
_cell.length_a   1.000
_cell.length_b   1.000
_cell.length_c   1.000
_cell.angle_alpha   90.00
_cell.angle_beta   90.00
_cell.angle_gamma   90.00
#
_symmetry.space_group_name_H-M   'P 1'
#
loop_
_entity.id
_entity.type
_entity.pdbx_description
1 polymer ?
#
loop_
_entity_poly.entity_id
_entity_poly.type
_entity_poly.pdbx_seq_one_letter_code
_entity_poly.pdbx_strand_id
1 'polypeptide(L)'
;MQDNYHLTAQEIAELVRKYQSEVRKLEYQILKTQETIDDLQGRLGSSKIESVAPTITVIEPEAQKKRRGRPRKNMAEETTVSSPMPDQAVASASPKRSIPKKKTGYRLSDWDKFIIENLEHAQHVLINSQLMDMAKQRVDDENMGLSDVQLRGKLNRSIHKLSNKRGELVKVDYPGKGFAYGLSEWADAKGEVKQKYRKDI
;
A
#
# COMPACT_ATOMS: atom_id res chain seq x y z
N MET A 1 -13.45 -31.23 25.44
CA MET A 1 -14.52 -30.66 24.58
C MET A 1 -14.33 -31.30 23.22
N GLN A 2 -15.28 -32.13 22.80
CA GLN A 2 -15.24 -32.83 21.51
C GLN A 2 -15.79 -31.89 20.44
N ASP A 3 -15.01 -31.64 19.40
CA ASP A 3 -15.42 -30.83 18.26
C ASP A 3 -16.45 -31.61 17.43
N ASN A 4 -17.72 -31.23 17.60
CA ASN A 4 -18.87 -31.74 16.85
C ASN A 4 -18.95 -31.09 15.47
N TYR A 5 -18.00 -31.41 14.60
CA TYR A 5 -18.09 -31.10 13.16
C TYR A 5 -17.58 -32.28 12.36
N HIS A 6 -18.45 -33.27 12.13
CA HIS A 6 -18.21 -34.32 11.13
C HIS A 6 -18.44 -33.77 9.71
N LEU A 7 -17.78 -32.67 9.35
CA LEU A 7 -17.75 -32.28 7.95
C LEU A 7 -16.76 -33.18 7.22
N THR A 8 -17.25 -33.83 6.18
CA THR A 8 -16.40 -34.58 5.25
C THR A 8 -15.46 -33.62 4.51
N ALA A 9 -14.33 -34.13 4.03
CA ALA A 9 -13.37 -33.33 3.27
C ALA A 9 -14.02 -32.64 2.04
N GLN A 10 -15.07 -33.25 1.47
CA GLN A 10 -15.82 -32.69 0.35
C GLN A 10 -16.67 -31.49 0.79
N GLU A 11 -17.40 -31.61 1.89
CA GLU A 11 -18.19 -30.51 2.46
C GLU A 11 -17.30 -29.32 2.87
N ILE A 12 -16.12 -29.59 3.42
CA ILE A 12 -15.12 -28.55 3.72
C ILE A 12 -14.70 -27.82 2.43
N ALA A 13 -14.39 -28.56 1.36
CA ALA A 13 -13.98 -27.96 0.08
C ALA A 13 -15.11 -27.14 -0.57
N GLU A 14 -16.37 -27.57 -0.45
CA GLU A 14 -17.53 -26.80 -0.89
C GLU A 14 -17.72 -25.52 -0.07
N LEU A 15 -17.60 -25.63 1.25
CA LEU A 15 -17.72 -24.50 2.16
C LEU A 15 -16.63 -23.45 1.89
N VAL A 16 -15.38 -23.89 1.69
CA VAL A 16 -14.28 -23.02 1.27
C VAL A 16 -14.59 -22.31 -0.04
N ARG A 17 -15.10 -23.02 -1.06
CA ARG A 17 -15.48 -22.41 -2.35
C ARG A 17 -16.62 -21.40 -2.21
N LYS A 18 -17.59 -21.68 -1.36
CA LYS A 18 -18.69 -20.76 -1.03
C LYS A 18 -18.15 -19.49 -0.40
N TYR A 19 -17.34 -19.60 0.65
CA TYR A 19 -16.77 -18.43 1.33
C TYR A 19 -15.81 -17.64 0.45
N GLN A 20 -14.98 -18.31 -0.37
CA GLN A 20 -14.16 -17.61 -1.37
C GLN A 20 -15.00 -16.81 -2.36
N SER A 21 -16.15 -17.34 -2.77
CA SER A 21 -17.09 -16.64 -3.64
C SER A 21 -17.75 -15.45 -2.92
N GLU A 22 -18.05 -15.58 -1.63
CA GLU A 22 -18.55 -14.48 -0.79
C GLU A 22 -17.50 -13.38 -0.63
N VAL A 23 -16.22 -13.73 -0.41
CA VAL A 23 -15.11 -12.76 -0.37
C VAL A 23 -15.05 -11.96 -1.66
N ARG A 24 -15.07 -12.61 -2.83
CA ARG A 24 -15.08 -11.88 -4.13
C ARG A 24 -16.28 -10.94 -4.28
N LYS A 25 -17.45 -11.34 -3.79
CA LYS A 25 -18.66 -10.49 -3.81
C LYS A 25 -18.48 -9.26 -2.91
N LEU A 26 -17.93 -9.45 -1.72
CA LEU A 26 -17.67 -8.36 -0.78
C LEU A 26 -16.61 -7.40 -1.31
N GLU A 27 -15.52 -7.90 -1.89
CA GLU A 27 -14.50 -7.08 -2.55
C GLU A 27 -15.10 -6.22 -3.66
N TYR A 28 -15.96 -6.81 -4.50
CA TYR A 28 -16.68 -6.06 -5.53
C TYR A 28 -17.59 -4.97 -4.95
N GLN A 29 -18.31 -5.27 -3.85
CA GLN A 29 -19.15 -4.27 -3.18
C GLN A 29 -18.33 -3.13 -2.57
N ILE A 30 -17.17 -3.44 -1.96
CA ILE A 30 -16.26 -2.43 -1.42
C ILE A 30 -15.76 -1.53 -2.54
N LEU A 31 -15.30 -2.10 -3.66
CA LEU A 31 -14.82 -1.34 -4.81
C LEU A 31 -15.90 -0.41 -5.37
N LYS A 32 -17.12 -0.94 -5.56
CA LYS A 32 -18.25 -0.14 -6.04
C LYS A 32 -18.62 0.99 -5.08
N THR A 33 -18.56 0.73 -3.77
CA THR A 33 -18.85 1.73 -2.75
C THR A 33 -17.78 2.82 -2.76
N GLN A 34 -16.51 2.46 -2.90
CA GLN A 34 -15.41 3.43 -3.04
C GLN A 34 -15.56 4.29 -4.29
N GLU A 35 -15.87 3.70 -5.45
CA GLU A 35 -16.14 4.45 -6.69
C GLU A 35 -17.31 5.44 -6.50
N THR A 36 -18.35 5.03 -5.79
CA THR A 36 -19.49 5.91 -5.48
C THR A 36 -19.07 7.05 -4.55
N ILE A 37 -18.25 6.77 -3.53
CA ILE A 37 -17.69 7.80 -2.64
C ILE A 37 -16.84 8.78 -3.44
N ASP A 38 -16.00 8.31 -4.35
CA ASP A 38 -15.14 9.16 -5.17
C ASP A 38 -15.97 10.06 -6.11
N ASP A 39 -17.03 9.53 -6.75
CA ASP A 39 -17.97 10.35 -7.55
C ASP A 39 -18.66 11.41 -6.67
N LEU A 40 -19.16 11.02 -5.49
CA LEU A 40 -19.78 11.95 -4.56
C LEU A 40 -18.81 13.02 -4.05
N GLN A 41 -17.57 12.64 -3.73
CA GLN A 41 -16.52 13.57 -3.32
C GLN A 41 -16.10 14.49 -4.47
N GLY A 42 -16.04 14.00 -5.71
CA GLY A 42 -15.79 14.83 -6.90
C GLY A 42 -16.88 15.89 -7.10
N ARG A 43 -18.14 15.52 -6.88
CA ARG A 43 -19.27 16.46 -6.90
C ARG A 43 -19.22 17.45 -5.73
N LEU A 44 -18.84 16.99 -4.54
CA LEU A 44 -18.67 17.85 -3.35
C LEU A 44 -17.45 18.77 -3.48
N GLY A 45 -16.39 18.36 -4.18
CA GLY A 45 -15.21 19.18 -4.47
C GLY A 45 -15.49 20.41 -5.34
N SER A 46 -16.67 20.48 -5.95
CA SER A 46 -17.19 21.67 -6.65
C SER A 46 -18.04 22.58 -5.75
N SER A 47 -18.37 22.14 -4.53
CA SER A 47 -19.12 22.91 -3.54
C SER A 47 -18.52 22.66 -2.15
N LYS A 48 -17.56 23.50 -1.78
CA LYS A 48 -16.93 23.59 -0.46
C LYS A 48 -17.97 23.42 0.67
N ILE A 49 -18.04 22.23 1.26
CA ILE A 49 -18.64 22.01 2.58
C ILE A 49 -17.69 21.12 3.38
N GLU A 50 -17.41 21.62 4.57
CA GLU A 50 -16.45 21.09 5.53
C GLU A 50 -16.80 19.69 6.02
N SER A 51 -15.74 18.91 6.16
CA SER A 51 -15.63 17.64 6.86
C SER A 51 -16.33 17.65 8.22
N VAL A 52 -17.37 16.84 8.38
CA VAL A 52 -17.87 16.39 9.70
C VAL A 52 -17.87 14.86 9.70
N ALA A 53 -17.36 14.31 10.80
CA ALA A 53 -17.07 12.90 11.07
C ALA A 53 -18.20 11.90 10.73
N PRO A 54 -17.88 10.63 10.43
CA PRO A 54 -18.90 9.63 10.12
C PRO A 54 -19.61 9.15 11.40
N THR A 55 -20.77 9.74 11.70
CA THR A 55 -21.77 9.12 12.57
C THR A 55 -22.49 8.04 11.76
N ILE A 56 -22.25 6.78 12.15
CA ILE A 56 -22.93 5.60 11.60
C ILE A 56 -24.41 5.72 11.94
N THR A 57 -25.24 6.01 10.94
CA THR A 57 -26.70 5.89 11.03
C THR A 57 -27.12 4.81 10.05
N VAL A 58 -27.50 3.66 10.59
CA VAL A 58 -28.06 2.52 9.86
C VAL A 58 -29.39 2.95 9.26
N ILE A 59 -29.50 2.94 7.92
CA ILE A 59 -30.78 3.02 7.23
C ILE A 59 -30.85 1.92 6.17
N GLU A 60 -31.95 1.19 6.26
CA GLU A 60 -32.47 0.03 5.56
C GLU A 60 -32.67 0.27 4.04
N PRO A 61 -32.47 -0.73 3.16
CA PRO A 61 -32.48 -0.52 1.71
C PRO A 61 -33.89 -0.60 1.08
N GLU A 62 -34.38 0.51 0.53
CA GLU A 62 -35.63 0.57 -0.22
C GLU A 62 -35.42 0.38 -1.75
N ALA A 63 -36.06 -0.69 -2.26
CA ALA A 63 -36.61 -0.94 -3.59
C ALA A 63 -36.00 -0.31 -4.87
N GLN A 64 -35.44 -1.19 -5.71
CA GLN A 64 -35.01 -0.92 -7.10
C GLN A 64 -36.19 -0.85 -8.09
N LYS A 65 -36.21 0.16 -8.97
CA LYS A 65 -37.02 0.16 -10.21
C LYS A 65 -36.16 -0.06 -11.45
N LYS A 66 -36.49 -1.14 -12.16
CA LYS A 66 -35.97 -1.55 -13.48
C LYS A 66 -36.31 -0.49 -14.55
N ARG A 67 -35.35 -0.16 -15.43
CA ARG A 67 -35.67 0.25 -16.80
C ARG A 67 -34.83 -0.53 -17.81
N ARG A 68 -35.57 -1.20 -18.70
CA ARG A 68 -35.13 -1.87 -19.92
C ARG A 68 -34.98 -0.80 -21.01
N GLY A 69 -33.92 -0.90 -21.82
CA GLY A 69 -33.72 -0.12 -23.04
C GLY A 69 -32.71 -0.82 -23.94
N ARG A 70 -33.19 -1.27 -25.10
CA ARG A 70 -32.53 -2.13 -26.11
C ARG A 70 -31.34 -1.46 -26.83
N PRO A 71 -30.53 -2.23 -27.60
CA PRO A 71 -29.23 -1.84 -28.15
C PRO A 71 -29.30 -1.33 -29.60
N ARG A 72 -28.19 -0.75 -30.08
CA ARG A 72 -27.70 -0.66 -31.48
C ARG A 72 -26.35 0.09 -31.45
N LYS A 73 -25.37 -0.03 -32.35
CA LYS A 73 -24.98 -0.92 -33.46
C LYS A 73 -23.81 -0.18 -34.17
N ASN A 74 -22.90 -0.95 -34.80
CA ASN A 74 -21.82 -0.58 -35.78
C ASN A 74 -20.46 -0.14 -35.19
N MET A 75 -19.34 -0.82 -35.44
CA MET A 75 -18.63 -1.28 -36.69
C MET A 75 -17.65 -0.23 -37.24
N ALA A 76 -16.37 -0.61 -37.23
CA ALA A 76 -15.21 -0.26 -38.08
C ALA A 76 -13.97 -0.74 -37.30
N GLU A 77 -13.24 -1.84 -37.58
CA GLU A 77 -12.40 -2.14 -38.77
C GLU A 77 -11.66 -0.88 -39.26
N GLU A 78 -10.34 -0.81 -39.37
CA GLU A 78 -9.37 -1.78 -39.89
C GLU A 78 -7.93 -1.21 -39.73
N THR A 79 -6.92 -2.10 -39.61
CA THR A 79 -5.52 -2.07 -40.18
C THR A 79 -4.59 -0.84 -39.92
N THR A 80 -3.25 -0.86 -39.74
CA THR A 80 -2.12 -1.61 -40.34
C THR A 80 -0.79 -1.46 -39.54
N VAL A 81 -0.05 -2.57 -39.49
CA VAL A 81 1.42 -2.85 -39.49
C VAL A 81 2.48 -1.71 -39.58
N SER A 82 3.57 -1.84 -38.81
CA SER A 82 4.99 -2.02 -39.25
C SER A 82 6.06 -1.28 -38.42
N SER A 83 7.06 -2.05 -37.93
CA SER A 83 8.37 -1.58 -37.43
C SER A 83 9.26 -1.11 -38.60
N PRO A 84 10.38 -0.38 -38.36
CA PRO A 84 11.66 -1.07 -38.15
C PRO A 84 12.64 -0.39 -37.16
N MET A 85 13.60 -1.19 -36.69
CA MET A 85 14.81 -0.81 -35.93
C MET A 85 15.76 0.10 -36.74
N PRO A 86 16.73 0.75 -36.07
CA PRO A 86 18.12 0.33 -36.32
C PRO A 86 19.00 0.24 -35.06
N ASP A 87 20.03 -0.61 -35.17
CA ASP A 87 21.12 -0.85 -34.24
C ASP A 87 21.95 0.40 -33.89
N GLN A 88 22.38 0.51 -32.63
CA GLN A 88 23.78 0.84 -32.31
C GLN A 88 24.12 0.58 -30.83
N ALA A 89 25.21 -0.16 -30.65
CA ALA A 89 25.87 -0.45 -29.39
C ALA A 89 26.64 0.77 -28.87
N VAL A 90 26.49 1.11 -27.59
CA VAL A 90 27.53 1.75 -26.76
C VAL A 90 27.28 1.44 -25.28
N ALA A 91 28.36 1.10 -24.59
CA ALA A 91 28.42 0.65 -23.21
C ALA A 91 27.74 1.61 -22.21
N SER A 92 26.71 1.13 -21.50
CA SER A 92 26.08 1.87 -20.41
C SER A 92 26.83 1.62 -19.09
N ALA A 93 27.88 2.39 -18.85
CA ALA A 93 28.38 2.64 -17.51
C ALA A 93 27.23 3.29 -16.71
N SER A 94 26.68 2.57 -15.73
CA SER A 94 25.61 3.05 -14.87
C SER A 94 26.01 4.38 -14.21
N PRO A 95 25.34 5.51 -14.50
CA PRO A 95 25.65 6.74 -13.80
C PRO A 95 25.14 6.60 -12.37
N LYS A 96 26.08 6.69 -11.40
CA LYS A 96 25.73 6.88 -9.98
C LYS A 96 24.83 8.10 -9.90
N ARG A 97 23.53 7.88 -9.70
CA ARG A 97 22.54 8.95 -9.51
C ARG A 97 22.93 9.68 -8.23
N SER A 98 23.62 10.81 -8.39
CA SER A 98 23.80 11.79 -7.33
C SER A 98 22.41 12.26 -6.93
N ILE A 99 21.98 11.90 -5.71
CA ILE A 99 20.68 12.27 -5.17
C ILE A 99 20.68 13.81 -5.01
N PRO A 100 19.88 14.56 -5.79
CA PRO A 100 19.78 15.99 -5.59
C PRO A 100 19.01 16.25 -4.29
N LYS A 101 19.66 16.84 -3.29
CA LYS A 101 19.00 17.33 -2.07
C LYS A 101 18.03 18.44 -2.46
N LYS A 102 16.75 18.11 -2.68
CA LYS A 102 15.69 19.08 -2.98
C LYS A 102 14.88 19.41 -1.72
N LYS A 103 14.68 20.71 -1.56
CA LYS A 103 14.04 21.46 -0.48
C LYS A 103 12.80 20.79 0.14
N THR A 104 12.75 20.89 1.46
CA THR A 104 11.86 20.29 2.46
C THR A 104 10.40 20.77 2.40
N GLY A 105 9.73 20.66 1.25
CA GLY A 105 8.34 21.10 1.08
C GLY A 105 7.25 20.04 1.32
N TYR A 106 7.61 18.76 1.46
CA TYR A 106 6.62 17.69 1.58
C TYR A 106 6.18 17.49 3.03
N ARG A 107 4.89 17.50 3.34
CA ARG A 107 4.41 17.12 4.68
C ARG A 107 4.75 15.64 4.96
N LEU A 108 5.28 15.38 6.16
CA LEU A 108 5.45 14.03 6.70
C LEU A 108 4.05 13.44 6.95
N SER A 109 3.78 12.27 6.39
CA SER A 109 2.59 11.49 6.76
C SER A 109 2.75 10.98 8.19
N ASP A 110 1.64 10.66 8.86
CA ASP A 110 1.67 10.08 10.21
C ASP A 110 2.45 8.75 10.25
N TRP A 111 2.48 8.04 9.12
CA TRP A 111 3.31 6.84 8.92
C TRP A 111 4.78 7.16 8.68
N ASP A 112 5.09 8.31 8.06
CA ASP A 112 6.49 8.73 7.88
C ASP A 112 7.10 9.07 9.25
N LYS A 113 6.36 9.82 10.07
CA LYS A 113 6.77 10.18 11.45
C LYS A 113 6.97 8.94 12.31
N PHE A 114 6.02 8.02 12.25
CA PHE A 114 6.09 6.74 12.97
C PHE A 114 7.38 5.97 12.69
N ILE A 115 7.78 5.85 11.42
CA ILE A 115 9.00 5.12 11.06
C ILE A 115 10.23 5.82 11.64
N ILE A 116 10.27 7.15 11.56
CA ILE A 116 11.38 7.96 12.10
C ILE A 116 11.46 7.80 13.62
N GLU A 117 10.34 8.00 14.33
CA GLU A 117 10.24 7.86 15.78
C GLU A 117 10.67 6.46 16.24
N ASN A 118 10.19 5.39 15.59
CA ASN A 118 10.58 4.03 15.96
C ASN A 118 12.06 3.74 15.71
N LEU A 119 12.63 4.30 14.65
CA LEU A 119 14.08 4.18 14.42
C LEU A 119 14.85 4.95 15.50
N GLU A 120 14.47 6.18 15.81
CA GLU A 120 15.08 6.97 16.88
C GLU A 120 15.01 6.25 18.23
N HIS A 121 13.85 5.67 18.57
CA HIS A 121 13.66 4.90 19.80
C HIS A 121 14.44 3.59 19.83
N ALA A 122 14.46 2.84 18.72
CA ALA A 122 15.21 1.59 18.65
C ALA A 122 16.72 1.81 18.72
N GLN A 123 17.21 2.99 18.31
CA GLN A 123 18.64 3.31 18.19
C GLN A 123 19.42 2.22 17.42
N HIS A 124 18.78 1.57 16.45
CA HIS A 124 19.42 0.59 15.57
C HIS A 124 18.64 0.47 14.26
N VAL A 125 19.28 -0.13 13.25
CA VAL A 125 18.63 -0.36 11.95
C VAL A 125 17.46 -1.33 12.14
N LEU A 126 16.31 -1.03 11.51
CA LEU A 126 15.13 -1.90 11.57
C LEU A 126 14.85 -2.53 10.20
N ILE A 127 14.44 -3.79 10.22
CA ILE A 127 14.02 -4.51 9.02
C ILE A 127 12.53 -4.30 8.81
N ASN A 128 12.06 -4.49 7.58
CA ASN A 128 10.65 -4.35 7.24
C ASN A 128 9.70 -5.23 8.09
N SER A 129 10.13 -6.43 8.50
CA SER A 129 9.34 -7.30 9.39
C SER A 129 9.11 -6.65 10.76
N GLN A 130 10.19 -6.16 11.38
CA GLN A 130 10.12 -5.48 12.68
C GLN A 130 9.26 -4.22 12.63
N LEU A 131 9.41 -3.42 11.56
CA LEU A 131 8.56 -2.25 11.35
C LEU A 131 7.09 -2.62 11.15
N MET A 132 6.81 -3.75 10.49
CA MET A 132 5.44 -4.26 10.34
C MET A 132 4.86 -4.72 11.68
N ASP A 133 5.63 -5.38 12.52
CA ASP A 133 5.16 -5.85 13.83
C ASP A 133 4.81 -4.67 14.76
N MET A 134 5.67 -3.64 14.80
CA MET A 134 5.38 -2.40 15.53
C MET A 134 4.17 -1.66 14.93
N ALA A 135 4.05 -1.65 13.61
CA ALA A 135 2.93 -1.01 12.93
C ALA A 135 1.60 -1.71 13.22
N LYS A 136 1.59 -3.04 13.34
CA LYS A 136 0.41 -3.82 13.73
C LYS A 136 -0.02 -3.47 15.15
N GLN A 137 0.94 -3.46 16.08
CA GLN A 137 0.68 -3.08 17.46
C GLN A 137 0.03 -1.69 17.55
N ARG A 138 0.55 -0.71 16.80
CA ARG A 138 -0.05 0.63 16.72
C ARG A 138 -1.47 0.62 16.14
N VAL A 139 -1.75 -0.17 15.11
CA VAL A 139 -3.09 -0.24 14.51
C VAL A 139 -4.09 -0.85 15.48
N ASP A 140 -3.67 -1.84 16.26
CA ASP A 140 -4.48 -2.46 17.31
C ASP A 140 -4.74 -1.48 18.46
N ASP A 141 -3.72 -0.73 18.90
CA ASP A 141 -3.82 0.28 19.96
C ASP A 141 -4.71 1.46 19.56
N GLU A 142 -4.58 1.95 18.32
CA GLU A 142 -5.39 3.07 17.78
C GLU A 142 -6.73 2.59 17.19
N ASN A 143 -7.02 1.29 17.25
CA ASN A 143 -8.22 0.62 16.72
C ASN A 143 -8.59 1.09 15.29
N MET A 144 -7.57 1.18 14.43
CA MET A 144 -7.66 1.89 13.15
C MET A 144 -8.38 1.08 12.05
N GLY A 145 -8.76 -0.18 12.33
CA GLY A 145 -9.48 -1.06 11.41
C GLY A 145 -8.74 -1.35 10.09
N LEU A 146 -7.40 -1.21 10.07
CA LEU A 146 -6.60 -1.36 8.87
C LEU A 146 -6.29 -2.82 8.59
N SER A 147 -6.55 -3.28 7.37
CA SER A 147 -6.11 -4.61 6.92
C SER A 147 -4.58 -4.68 6.77
N ASP A 148 -3.99 -5.86 6.97
CA ASP A 148 -2.53 -6.08 6.85
C ASP A 148 -1.99 -5.68 5.46
N VAL A 149 -2.79 -5.88 4.41
CA VAL A 149 -2.43 -5.48 3.03
C VAL A 149 -2.32 -3.96 2.91
N GLN A 150 -3.28 -3.23 3.48
CA GLN A 150 -3.28 -1.76 3.48
C GLN A 150 -2.14 -1.22 4.35
N LEU A 151 -1.91 -1.82 5.52
CA LEU A 151 -0.83 -1.48 6.42
C LEU A 151 0.53 -1.60 5.72
N ARG A 152 0.77 -2.76 5.11
CA ARG A 152 1.98 -3.02 4.33
C ARG A 152 2.15 -2.04 3.17
N GLY A 153 1.07 -1.71 2.48
CA GLY A 153 1.06 -0.73 1.40
C GLY A 153 1.45 0.67 1.89
N LYS A 154 0.88 1.13 3.01
CA LYS A 154 1.21 2.42 3.63
C LYS A 154 2.66 2.44 4.11
N LEU A 155 3.09 1.42 4.85
CA LEU A 155 4.45 1.33 5.40
C LEU A 155 5.50 1.34 4.28
N ASN A 156 5.35 0.48 3.27
CA ASN A 156 6.30 0.43 2.15
C ASN A 156 6.36 1.78 1.40
N ARG A 157 5.22 2.43 1.17
CA ARG A 157 5.18 3.74 0.51
C ARG A 157 5.93 4.79 1.31
N SER A 158 5.78 4.81 2.63
CA SER A 158 6.49 5.70 3.54
C SER A 158 7.99 5.43 3.54
N ILE A 159 8.41 4.17 3.66
CA ILE A 159 9.83 3.77 3.56
C ILE A 159 10.44 4.21 2.22
N HIS A 160 9.75 3.96 1.11
CA HIS A 160 10.22 4.37 -0.22
C HIS A 160 10.34 5.89 -0.34
N LYS A 161 9.39 6.65 0.23
CA LYS A 161 9.42 8.12 0.24
C LYS A 161 10.60 8.64 1.06
N LEU A 162 10.76 8.13 2.28
CA LEU A 162 11.82 8.52 3.19
C LEU A 162 13.21 8.20 2.65
N SER A 163 13.37 7.02 2.02
CA SER A 163 14.66 6.59 1.48
C SER A 163 15.03 7.24 0.14
N ASN A 164 14.12 7.24 -0.85
CA ASN A 164 14.47 7.68 -2.20
C ASN A 164 14.15 9.17 -2.46
N LYS A 165 13.07 9.71 -1.87
CA LYS A 165 12.62 11.08 -2.19
C LYS A 165 13.20 12.13 -1.25
N ARG A 166 13.28 11.80 0.05
CA ARG A 166 13.84 12.69 1.08
C ARG A 166 15.31 12.40 1.38
N GLY A 167 15.72 11.14 1.31
CA GLY A 167 17.07 10.73 1.70
C GLY A 167 17.30 10.79 3.21
N GLU A 168 16.22 10.74 4.00
CA GLU A 168 16.26 10.69 5.47
C GLU A 168 16.51 9.27 5.98
N LEU A 169 16.24 8.26 5.13
CA LEU A 169 16.57 6.87 5.41
C LEU A 169 17.63 6.33 4.46
N VAL A 170 18.57 5.61 5.03
CA VAL A 170 19.60 4.87 4.31
C VAL A 170 19.25 3.38 4.33
N LYS A 171 19.41 2.75 3.16
CA LYS A 171 19.23 1.31 3.00
C LYS A 171 20.54 0.63 3.31
N VAL A 172 20.48 -0.38 4.15
CA VAL A 172 21.61 -1.19 4.55
C VAL A 172 21.36 -2.61 4.11
N ASP A 173 22.38 -3.22 3.52
CA ASP A 173 22.34 -4.63 3.19
C ASP A 173 22.25 -5.46 4.47
N TYR A 174 21.20 -6.29 4.52
CA TYR A 174 20.92 -7.20 5.60
C TYR A 174 21.19 -8.63 5.11
N PRO A 175 21.89 -9.49 5.88
CA PRO A 175 22.22 -10.87 5.46
C PRO A 175 20.98 -11.76 5.22
N GLY A 176 19.78 -11.33 5.65
CA GLY A 176 18.52 -12.03 5.39
C GLY A 176 17.72 -11.47 4.20
N LYS A 177 16.40 -11.69 4.23
CA LYS A 177 15.50 -11.24 3.16
C LYS A 177 15.25 -9.73 3.26
N GLY A 178 15.78 -8.98 2.30
CA GLY A 178 15.46 -7.57 2.09
C GLY A 178 16.54 -6.63 2.60
N PHE A 179 16.14 -5.41 2.95
CA PHE A 179 17.02 -4.35 3.43
C PHE A 179 16.63 -3.94 4.84
N ALA A 180 17.62 -3.53 5.62
CA ALA A 180 17.40 -2.81 6.86
C ALA A 180 17.42 -1.30 6.55
N TYR A 181 16.60 -0.55 7.29
CA TYR A 181 16.48 0.90 7.13
C TYR A 181 16.93 1.59 8.41
N GLY A 182 17.78 2.60 8.25
CA GLY A 182 18.28 3.42 9.35
C GLY A 182 18.25 4.89 8.99
N LEU A 183 18.36 5.76 9.99
CA LEU A 183 18.42 7.21 9.76
C LEU A 183 19.66 7.58 8.95
N SER A 184 19.54 8.61 8.12
CA SER A 184 20.66 9.13 7.32
C SER A 184 21.83 9.62 8.18
N GLU A 185 21.56 10.04 9.41
CA GLU A 185 22.59 10.47 10.37
C GLU A 185 23.50 9.32 10.83
N TRP A 186 23.00 8.10 10.73
CA TRP A 186 23.76 6.90 11.09
C TRP A 186 24.62 6.40 9.94
N ALA A 187 24.42 6.93 8.74
CA ALA A 187 25.23 6.58 7.58
C ALA A 187 26.53 7.40 7.55
N ASP A 188 27.64 6.72 7.28
CA ASP A 188 28.91 7.35 7.00
C ASP A 188 28.91 7.98 5.61
N ALA A 189 29.94 8.76 5.26
CA ALA A 189 30.09 9.41 3.96
C ALA A 189 30.02 8.44 2.75
N LYS A 190 30.15 7.14 3.00
CA LYS A 190 30.03 6.05 2.02
C LYS A 190 28.60 5.50 1.86
N GLY A 191 27.63 5.97 2.66
CA GLY A 191 26.26 5.48 2.68
C GLY A 191 26.07 4.19 3.46
N GLU A 192 27.07 3.75 4.23
CA GLU A 192 27.01 2.57 5.09
C GLU A 192 26.66 3.00 6.52
N VAL A 193 25.78 2.26 7.20
CA VAL A 193 25.43 2.58 8.58
C VAL A 193 26.57 2.20 9.53
N LYS A 194 26.93 3.12 10.43
CA LYS A 194 27.95 2.93 11.46
C LYS A 194 27.69 1.62 12.22
N GLN A 195 28.75 0.84 12.43
CA GLN A 195 28.68 -0.47 13.10
C GLN A 195 27.94 -0.45 14.44
N LYS A 196 27.97 0.67 15.18
CA LYS A 196 27.24 0.84 16.45
C LYS A 196 25.73 0.63 16.34
N TYR A 197 25.15 0.94 15.18
CA TYR A 197 23.71 0.83 14.92
C TYR A 197 23.37 -0.42 14.13
N ARG A 198 24.39 -1.10 13.59
CA ARG A 198 24.27 -2.38 12.89
C ARG A 198 24.13 -3.47 13.96
N LYS A 199 22.90 -3.75 14.33
CA LYS A 199 22.58 -4.88 15.19
C LYS A 199 22.80 -6.16 14.37
N ASP A 200 23.51 -7.12 14.92
CA ASP A 200 23.50 -8.50 14.43
C ASP A 200 22.09 -9.06 14.70
N ILE A 201 21.20 -8.94 13.70
CA ILE A 201 19.83 -9.49 13.72
C ILE A 201 19.83 -10.80 12.96
#